data_AF-A0A6B1C289-F1
#
_entry.id   AF-A0A6B1C289-F1
#
_cell.length_a   1.000
_cell.length_b   1.000
_cell.length_c   1.000
_cell.angle_alpha   90.00
_cell.angle_beta   90.00
_cell.angle_gamma   90.00
#
_symmetry.space_group_name_H-M   'P 1'
#
loop_
_entity.id
_entity.type
_entity.pdbx_description
1 polymer ?
#
loop_
_entity_poly.entity_id
_entity_poly.type
_entity_poly.pdbx_seq_one_letter_code
_entity_poly.pdbx_strand_id
1 'polypeptide(L)'
;MAQEGLSRAELIEASGLVAEQVDLAIDAGLVIPDDSGRFKEDAVTMLQAGAALVAVGVSVPDLAALAVRHARNVEAVVDEAVDLFLDAMGTEDLTSNDLENLTPLVEALVPQVVALVGEHFRRTLLSRAAVRLAERVK
;
A
#
# COMPACT_ATOMS: atom_id res chain seq x y z
N MET A 1 10.73 8.37 -16.77
CA MET A 1 12.08 7.87 -16.43
C MET A 1 11.89 6.85 -15.34
N ALA A 2 12.35 5.61 -15.50
CA ALA A 2 12.29 4.63 -14.42
C ALA A 2 13.15 5.16 -13.27
N GLN A 3 12.51 5.50 -12.15
CA GLN A 3 13.23 5.84 -10.93
C GLN A 3 13.89 4.54 -10.48
N GLU A 4 15.22 4.45 -10.56
CA GLU A 4 15.94 3.30 -10.02
C GLU A 4 15.55 3.16 -8.56
N GLY A 5 15.02 1.99 -8.18
CA GLY A 5 14.56 1.77 -6.80
C GLY A 5 15.68 1.97 -5.80
N LEU A 6 15.30 2.28 -4.56
CA LEU A 6 16.21 2.53 -3.43
C LEU A 6 16.89 1.23 -3.01
N SER A 7 18.18 1.29 -2.73
CA SER A 7 18.88 0.26 -1.98
C SER A 7 18.42 0.27 -0.51
N ARG A 8 18.73 -0.79 0.24
CA ARG A 8 18.48 -0.85 1.69
C ARG A 8 19.12 0.32 2.44
N ALA A 9 20.33 0.74 2.05
CA ALA A 9 21.02 1.85 2.70
C ALA A 9 20.29 3.18 2.47
N GLU A 10 19.85 3.43 1.24
CA GLU A 10 19.08 4.62 0.88
C GLU A 10 17.69 4.60 1.54
N LEU A 11 17.07 3.43 1.68
CA LEU A 11 15.80 3.27 2.40
C LEU A 11 15.93 3.62 3.88
N ILE A 12 17.02 3.21 4.53
CA ILE A 12 17.33 3.59 5.92
C ILE A 12 17.48 5.11 6.03
N GLU A 13 18.27 5.71 5.15
CA GLU A 13 18.51 7.16 5.14
C GLU A 13 17.22 7.95 4.91
N ALA A 14 16.44 7.58 3.89
CA ALA A 14 15.22 8.28 3.51
C ALA A 14 14.08 8.12 4.54
N SER A 15 14.00 6.95 5.19
CA SER A 15 12.97 6.70 6.22
C SER A 15 13.26 7.37 7.55
N GLY A 16 14.54 7.68 7.85
CA GLY A 16 14.97 8.21 9.14
C GLY A 16 14.91 7.20 10.28
N LEU A 17 14.75 5.91 9.97
CA LEU A 17 14.70 4.81 10.94
C LEU A 17 16.08 4.18 11.13
N VAL A 18 16.29 3.48 12.24
CA VAL A 18 17.52 2.70 12.43
C VAL A 18 17.46 1.38 11.64
N ALA A 19 18.63 0.85 11.28
CA ALA A 19 18.76 -0.35 10.45
C ALA A 19 17.92 -1.55 10.96
N GLU A 20 17.91 -1.78 12.28
CA GLU A 20 17.16 -2.88 12.90
C GLU A 20 15.64 -2.75 12.69
N GLN A 21 15.10 -1.52 12.69
CA GLN A 21 13.67 -1.29 12.45
C GLN A 21 13.30 -1.55 11.00
N VAL A 22 14.18 -1.15 10.07
CA VAL A 22 13.99 -1.41 8.63
C VAL A 22 14.08 -2.90 8.33
N ASP A 23 15.05 -3.62 8.91
CA ASP A 23 15.17 -5.07 8.76
C ASP A 23 13.93 -5.80 9.26
N LEU A 24 13.44 -5.43 10.44
CA LEU A 24 12.26 -6.05 10.99
C LEU A 24 11.02 -5.81 10.11
N ALA A 25 10.89 -4.62 9.50
CA ALA A 25 9.82 -4.33 8.56
C ALA A 25 9.92 -5.16 7.26
N ILE A 26 11.14 -5.38 6.75
CA ILE A 26 11.39 -6.23 5.58
C ILE A 26 11.07 -7.69 5.90
N ASP A 27 11.62 -8.22 7.00
CA ASP A 27 11.44 -9.62 7.43
C ASP A 27 9.96 -9.94 7.69
N ALA A 28 9.21 -8.96 8.19
CA ALA A 28 7.79 -9.11 8.46
C ALA A 28 6.90 -8.87 7.22
N GLY A 29 7.50 -8.55 6.07
CA GLY A 29 6.80 -8.32 4.81
C GLY A 29 5.99 -7.02 4.76
N LEU A 30 6.27 -6.07 5.66
CA LEU A 30 5.65 -4.74 5.62
C LEU A 30 6.14 -3.95 4.41
N VAL A 31 7.39 -4.16 4.02
CA VAL A 31 8.01 -3.60 2.82
C VAL A 31 8.72 -4.73 2.09
N ILE A 32 8.46 -4.85 0.79
CA ILE A 32 8.97 -5.96 -0.03
C ILE A 32 9.84 -5.35 -1.14
N PRO A 33 11.11 -5.77 -1.28
CA PRO A 33 11.92 -5.35 -2.41
C PRO A 33 11.41 -6.00 -3.70
N ASP A 34 11.70 -5.39 -4.84
CA ASP A 34 11.55 -6.04 -6.15
C ASP A 34 12.56 -7.19 -6.35
N ASP A 35 12.46 -7.87 -7.50
CA ASP A 35 13.32 -9.00 -7.86
C ASP A 35 14.82 -8.64 -7.91
N SER A 36 15.16 -7.35 -8.02
CA SER A 36 16.53 -6.83 -8.01
C SER A 36 17.03 -6.43 -6.61
N GLY A 37 16.20 -6.64 -5.58
CA GLY A 37 16.51 -6.24 -4.21
C GLY A 37 16.38 -4.73 -3.98
N ARG A 38 15.57 -4.02 -4.79
CA ARG A 38 15.36 -2.57 -4.68
C ARG A 38 13.97 -2.24 -4.19
N PHE A 39 13.84 -1.09 -3.52
CA PHE A 39 12.60 -0.63 -2.91
C PHE A 39 12.04 0.57 -3.66
N LYS A 40 10.73 0.60 -3.86
CA LYS A 40 10.05 1.77 -4.43
C LYS A 40 10.00 2.90 -3.40
N GLU A 41 9.81 4.14 -3.85
CA GLU A 41 9.73 5.30 -2.95
C GLU A 41 8.55 5.22 -1.96
N ASP A 42 7.47 4.52 -2.34
CA ASP A 42 6.32 4.26 -1.47
C ASP A 42 6.70 3.50 -0.19
N ALA A 43 7.75 2.68 -0.23
CA ALA A 43 8.32 1.99 0.92
C ALA A 43 8.73 2.95 2.03
N VAL A 44 9.27 4.13 1.68
CA VAL A 44 9.66 5.15 2.66
C VAL A 44 8.44 5.65 3.42
N THR A 45 7.36 5.95 2.70
CA THR A 45 6.10 6.42 3.29
C THR A 45 5.49 5.34 4.20
N MET A 46 5.53 4.08 3.77
CA MET A 46 5.05 2.94 4.57
C MET A 46 5.84 2.76 5.87
N LEU A 47 7.18 2.85 5.81
CA LEU A 47 8.05 2.75 6.98
C LEU A 47 7.78 3.87 7.98
N GLN A 48 7.67 5.11 7.51
CA GLN A 48 7.38 6.27 8.36
C GLN A 48 6.02 6.13 9.05
N ALA A 49 4.99 5.67 8.32
CA ALA A 49 3.67 5.41 8.90
C ALA A 49 3.71 4.29 9.96
N GLY A 50 4.42 3.19 9.68
CA GLY A 50 4.63 2.10 10.63
C GLY A 50 5.34 2.58 11.91
N ALA A 51 6.39 3.38 11.76
CA ALA A 51 7.14 3.92 12.89
C ALA A 51 6.29 4.82 13.81
N ALA A 52 5.39 5.62 13.25
CA ALA A 52 4.46 6.43 14.04
C ALA A 52 3.50 5.55 14.89
N LEU A 53 3.08 4.41 14.37
CA LEU A 53 2.25 3.45 15.10
C LEU A 53 3.05 2.70 16.19
N VAL A 54 4.30 2.36 15.90
CA VAL A 54 5.21 1.77 16.90
C VAL A 54 5.48 2.72 18.06
N ALA A 55 5.64 4.02 17.78
CA ALA A 55 5.87 5.05 18.80
C ALA A 55 4.72 5.18 19.82
N VAL A 56 3.50 4.78 19.45
CA VAL A 56 2.34 4.74 20.36
C VAL A 56 2.09 3.35 20.97
N GLY A 57 3.03 2.43 20.81
CA GLY A 57 3.04 1.12 21.47
C GLY A 57 2.50 -0.05 20.64
N VAL A 58 2.23 0.12 19.33
CA VAL A 58 1.85 -1.01 18.47
C VAL A 58 3.08 -1.86 18.16
N SER A 59 2.98 -3.18 18.31
CA SER A 59 4.12 -4.05 18.00
C SER A 59 4.33 -4.20 16.49
N VAL A 60 5.59 -4.30 16.04
CA VAL A 60 5.90 -4.51 14.62
C VAL A 60 5.32 -5.83 14.09
N PRO A 61 5.36 -6.97 14.84
CA PRO A 61 4.68 -8.19 14.41
C PRO A 61 3.16 -8.02 14.18
N ASP A 62 2.47 -7.23 15.00
CA ASP A 62 1.03 -6.97 14.82
C ASP A 62 0.77 -6.11 13.57
N LEU A 63 1.62 -5.11 13.31
CA LEU A 63 1.54 -4.29 12.09
C LEU A 63 1.78 -5.13 10.84
N ALA A 64 2.77 -6.02 10.87
CA ALA A 64 3.04 -6.94 9.79
C ALA A 64 1.89 -7.91 9.54
N ALA A 65 1.34 -8.51 10.61
CA ALA A 65 0.16 -9.35 10.49
C ALA A 65 -1.05 -8.59 9.92
N LEU A 66 -1.22 -7.32 10.29
CA LEU A 66 -2.24 -6.44 9.71
C LEU A 66 -1.99 -6.19 8.23
N ALA A 67 -0.76 -5.90 7.81
CA ALA A 67 -0.38 -5.66 6.42
C ALA A 67 -0.59 -6.92 5.56
N VAL A 68 -0.16 -8.09 6.01
CA VAL A 68 -0.38 -9.37 5.31
C VAL A 68 -1.88 -9.66 5.15
N ARG A 69 -2.67 -9.43 6.21
CA ARG A 69 -4.12 -9.60 6.10
C ARG A 69 -4.73 -8.56 5.16
N HIS A 70 -4.23 -7.33 5.16
CA HIS A 70 -4.70 -6.30 4.25
C HIS A 70 -4.44 -6.68 2.80
N ALA A 71 -3.21 -7.06 2.44
CA ALA A 71 -2.83 -7.50 1.09
C ALA A 71 -3.79 -8.59 0.58
N ARG A 72 -3.97 -9.68 1.36
CA ARG A 72 -4.88 -10.79 1.02
C ARG A 72 -6.34 -10.38 0.77
N ASN A 73 -6.81 -9.31 1.40
CA ASN A 73 -8.20 -8.85 1.25
C ASN A 73 -8.34 -7.71 0.24
N VAL A 74 -7.25 -7.06 -0.15
CA VAL A 74 -7.25 -5.95 -1.11
C VAL A 74 -6.92 -6.42 -2.52
N GLU A 75 -6.07 -7.43 -2.69
CA GLU A 75 -5.71 -7.97 -4.01
C GLU A 75 -6.95 -8.29 -4.85
N ALA A 76 -7.90 -9.07 -4.32
CA ALA A 76 -9.15 -9.39 -5.02
C ALA A 76 -9.99 -8.15 -5.34
N VAL A 77 -10.02 -7.16 -4.44
CA VAL A 77 -10.77 -5.90 -4.68
C VAL A 77 -10.09 -5.05 -5.75
N VAL A 78 -8.76 -5.07 -5.83
CA VAL A 78 -7.99 -4.39 -6.85
C VAL A 78 -8.22 -5.06 -8.21
N ASP A 79 -8.20 -6.39 -8.27
CA ASP A 79 -8.49 -7.14 -9.50
C ASP A 79 -9.91 -6.81 -10.01
N GLU A 80 -10.92 -6.87 -9.13
CA GLU A 80 -12.30 -6.49 -9.46
C GLU A 80 -12.41 -5.02 -9.92
N ALA A 81 -11.65 -4.11 -9.32
CA ALA A 81 -11.64 -2.71 -9.74
C ALA A 81 -11.00 -2.53 -11.12
N VAL A 82 -9.90 -3.24 -11.41
CA VAL A 82 -9.25 -3.24 -12.72
C VAL A 82 -10.20 -3.77 -13.79
N ASP A 83 -10.87 -4.90 -13.53
CA ASP A 83 -11.87 -5.48 -14.45
C ASP A 83 -12.99 -4.48 -14.73
N LEU A 84 -13.52 -3.80 -13.71
CA LEU A 84 -14.56 -2.79 -13.88
C LEU A 84 -14.10 -1.61 -14.76
N PHE A 85 -12.83 -1.21 -14.69
CA PHE A 85 -12.30 -0.18 -15.58
C PHE A 85 -12.15 -0.68 -17.02
N LEU A 86 -11.65 -1.89 -17.20
CA LEU A 86 -11.50 -2.52 -18.52
C LEU A 86 -12.87 -2.64 -19.22
N ASP A 87 -13.88 -3.14 -18.50
CA ASP A 87 -15.26 -3.22 -18.99
C ASP A 87 -15.82 -1.84 -19.37
N ALA A 88 -15.63 -0.83 -18.52
CA ALA A 88 -16.11 0.53 -18.79
C ALA A 88 -15.43 1.18 -20.01
N MET A 89 -14.20 0.77 -20.32
CA MET A 89 -13.44 1.22 -21.48
C MET A 89 -13.79 0.44 -22.76
N GLY A 90 -14.60 -0.62 -22.68
CA GLY A 90 -15.05 -1.42 -23.83
C GLY A 90 -13.92 -2.27 -24.44
N THR A 91 -13.06 -2.83 -23.60
CA THR A 91 -11.81 -3.49 -24.01
C THR A 91 -11.96 -4.98 -24.39
N GLU A 92 -13.15 -5.42 -24.81
CA GLU A 92 -13.42 -6.85 -25.07
C GLU A 92 -12.57 -7.43 -26.23
N ASP A 93 -12.11 -6.57 -27.16
CA ASP A 93 -11.28 -6.95 -28.32
C ASP A 93 -10.09 -5.98 -28.55
N LEU A 94 -9.15 -5.89 -27.60
CA LEU A 94 -7.97 -5.02 -27.75
C LEU A 94 -6.88 -5.63 -28.63
N THR A 95 -6.28 -4.81 -29.49
CA THR A 95 -5.02 -5.12 -30.15
C THR A 95 -3.83 -4.64 -29.30
N SER A 96 -2.61 -5.12 -29.57
CA SER A 96 -1.40 -4.66 -28.89
C SER A 96 -1.17 -3.14 -29.03
N ASN A 97 -1.66 -2.53 -30.11
CA ASN A 97 -1.58 -1.10 -30.35
C ASN A 97 -2.60 -0.30 -29.50
N ASP A 98 -3.69 -0.94 -29.05
CA ASP A 98 -4.68 -0.33 -28.16
C ASP A 98 -4.20 -0.34 -26.70
N LEU A 99 -3.45 -1.38 -26.30
CA LEU A 99 -2.84 -1.48 -24.96
C LEU A 99 -1.86 -0.32 -24.65
N GLU A 100 -1.07 0.10 -25.64
CA GLU A 100 -0.16 1.25 -25.49
C GLU A 100 -0.92 2.56 -25.24
N ASN A 101 -2.14 2.70 -25.77
CA ASN A 101 -2.97 3.88 -25.56
C ASN A 101 -3.77 3.84 -24.25
N LEU A 102 -3.98 2.66 -23.67
CA LEU A 102 -4.74 2.47 -22.42
C LEU A 102 -3.90 2.65 -21.16
N THR A 103 -2.60 2.37 -21.23
CA THR A 103 -1.71 2.48 -20.06
C THR A 103 -1.73 3.89 -19.44
N PRO A 104 -1.61 5.00 -20.20
CA PRO A 104 -1.69 6.34 -19.63
C PRO A 104 -3.06 6.67 -19.02
N LEU A 105 -4.13 6.08 -19.57
CA LEU A 105 -5.49 6.27 -19.06
C LEU A 105 -5.66 5.57 -17.70
N VAL A 106 -5.15 4.34 -17.57
CA VAL A 106 -5.13 3.61 -16.28
C VAL A 106 -4.28 4.37 -15.26
N GLU A 107 -3.08 4.82 -15.64
CA GLU A 107 -2.21 5.62 -14.76
C GLU A 107 -2.90 6.90 -14.25
N ALA A 108 -3.72 7.55 -15.09
CA ALA A 108 -4.48 8.73 -14.71
C ALA A 108 -5.64 8.43 -13.74
N LEU A 109 -6.20 7.22 -13.79
CA LEU A 109 -7.32 6.81 -12.95
C LEU A 109 -6.89 6.27 -11.58
N VAL A 110 -5.74 5.61 -11.48
CA VAL A 110 -5.21 5.02 -10.24
C VAL A 110 -5.29 5.98 -9.03
N PRO A 111 -4.85 7.25 -9.11
CA PRO A 111 -4.96 8.17 -7.97
C PRO A 111 -6.39 8.39 -7.47
N GLN A 112 -7.38 8.37 -8.37
CA GLN A 112 -8.79 8.56 -8.01
C GLN A 112 -9.33 7.34 -7.26
N VAL A 113 -8.96 6.14 -7.70
CA VAL A 113 -9.34 4.88 -7.05
C VAL A 113 -8.75 4.80 -5.65
N VAL A 114 -7.44 5.11 -5.54
CA VAL A 114 -6.74 5.14 -4.26
C VAL A 114 -7.38 6.14 -3.31
N ALA A 115 -7.74 7.34 -3.79
CA ALA A 115 -8.42 8.35 -2.97
C ALA A 115 -9.79 7.86 -2.46
N LEU A 116 -10.59 7.23 -3.34
CA LEU A 116 -11.90 6.68 -2.99
C LEU A 116 -11.81 5.59 -1.92
N VAL A 117 -10.95 4.59 -2.15
CA VAL A 117 -10.75 3.46 -1.22
C VAL A 117 -10.17 3.96 0.10
N GLY A 118 -9.19 4.86 0.03
CA GLY A 118 -8.57 5.47 1.22
C GLY A 118 -9.58 6.21 2.09
N GLU A 119 -10.46 7.01 1.49
CA GLU A 119 -11.49 7.75 2.24
C GLU A 119 -12.54 6.80 2.85
N HIS A 120 -12.96 5.76 2.13
CA HIS A 120 -13.84 4.75 2.68
C HIS A 120 -13.22 4.01 3.86
N PHE A 121 -11.95 3.59 3.72
CA PHE A 121 -11.20 2.91 4.78
C PHE A 121 -11.09 3.79 6.02
N ARG A 122 -10.69 5.06 5.85
CA ARG A 122 -10.56 6.04 6.94
C ARG A 122 -11.87 6.22 7.71
N ARG A 123 -12.99 6.42 6.99
CA ARG A 123 -14.32 6.56 7.61
C ARG A 123 -14.72 5.33 8.41
N THR A 124 -14.48 4.15 7.85
CA THR A 124 -14.78 2.86 8.51
C THR A 124 -13.91 2.65 9.75
N LEU A 125 -12.62 2.95 9.67
CA LEU A 125 -11.68 2.83 10.79
C LEU A 125 -12.10 3.72 11.97
N LEU A 126 -12.39 5.00 11.71
CA LEU A 126 -12.82 5.95 12.73
C LEU A 126 -14.14 5.53 13.39
N SER A 127 -15.13 5.12 12.59
CA SER A 127 -16.41 4.63 13.10
C SER A 127 -16.23 3.41 14.02
N ARG A 128 -15.43 2.43 13.58
CA ARG A 128 -15.16 1.21 14.36
C ARG A 128 -14.30 1.46 15.60
N ALA A 129 -13.40 2.44 15.56
CA ALA A 129 -12.61 2.86 16.71
C ALA A 129 -13.49 3.53 17.76
N ALA A 130 -14.38 4.45 17.35
CA ALA A 130 -15.30 5.13 18.27
C ALA A 130 -16.20 4.14 19.03
N VAL A 131 -16.74 3.14 18.32
CA VAL A 131 -17.55 2.07 18.95
C VAL A 131 -16.74 1.30 20.00
N ARG A 132 -15.52 0.86 19.66
CA ARG A 132 -14.65 0.12 20.58
C ARG A 132 -14.23 0.94 21.80
N LEU A 133 -13.99 2.24 21.63
CA LEU A 133 -13.65 3.13 22.74
C LEU A 133 -14.84 3.29 23.69
N ALA A 134 -16.06 3.46 23.17
CA ALA A 134 -17.27 3.56 23.98
C ALA A 134 -17.51 2.28 24.82
N GLU A 135 -17.19 1.10 24.28
CA GLU A 135 -17.29 -0.18 25.00
C GLU A 135 -16.30 -0.31 26.17
N ARG A 136 -15.19 0.44 26.16
CA ARG A 136 -14.11 0.38 27.17
C ARG A 136 -14.33 1.31 28.36
N VAL A 137 -15.20 2.32 28.22
CA VAL A 137 -15.49 3.32 29.27
C VAL A 137 -16.71 2.90 30.12
N LYS A 138 -16.87 1.59 30.38
CA LYS A 138 -17.93 1.04 31.23
C LYS A 138 -17.53 0.97 32.70
#